data_AF-A0A6F8YF24-F1
#
_entry.id   AF-A0A6F8YF24-F1
#
_cell.length_a   1.000
_cell.length_b   1.000
_cell.length_c   1.000
_cell.angle_alpha   90.00
_cell.angle_beta   90.00
_cell.angle_gamma   90.00
#
_symmetry.space_group_name_H-M   'P 1'
#
loop_
_entity.id
_entity.type
_entity.pdbx_description
1 polymer ?
#
loop_
_entity_poly.entity_id
_entity_poly.type
_entity_poly.pdbx_seq_one_letter_code
_entity_poly.pdbx_strand_id
1 'polypeptide(L)'
;MSSLLHALAYRIQEVGEELPVGQVATAADRLRAANGLLAWVMRASATPAPAPTLTAAGEHLDHAAGALLAAREALAGYLVSIGLPRDAAVPPPDRDWHAALAPAAPRRVAADAPPPKLTHFWADRVDELTERSGSRPEHGAESTVDLLHRCAKAVPDEDRGRLRRELAAVDPAVGLGLSAVAPAPLRFLAARLLDHPPSKEDLPALREELLPRVRKLLPAVDDIVVDELLARACYAPPPERDEDRPTHPVDAAVAAAVLVGVLLKATGREPDDLDKVARELREAQEREDRERRG
;
A
#
# COMPACT_ATOMS: atom_id res chain seq x y z
N MET A 1 -22.87 38.51 -15.19
CA MET A 1 -23.32 37.19 -14.73
C MET A 1 -22.19 36.13 -14.63
N SER A 2 -21.06 36.26 -15.35
CA SER A 2 -19.94 35.29 -15.26
C SER A 2 -19.19 35.26 -13.91
N SER A 3 -19.20 36.33 -13.11
CA SER A 3 -18.43 36.39 -11.84
C SER A 3 -19.01 35.51 -10.72
N LEU A 4 -20.32 35.33 -10.68
CA LEU A 4 -21.00 34.60 -9.58
C LEU A 4 -20.90 33.07 -9.75
N LEU A 5 -20.94 32.59 -11.00
CA LEU A 5 -20.69 31.19 -11.36
C LEU A 5 -19.24 30.77 -11.07
N HIS A 6 -18.27 31.63 -11.40
CA HIS A 6 -16.87 31.37 -11.05
C HIS A 6 -16.61 31.42 -9.54
N ALA A 7 -17.25 32.35 -8.81
CA ALA A 7 -17.13 32.41 -7.35
C ALA A 7 -17.74 31.16 -6.67
N LEU A 8 -18.87 30.67 -7.17
CA LEU A 8 -19.49 29.44 -6.68
C LEU A 8 -18.63 28.22 -7.00
N ALA A 9 -18.07 28.15 -8.21
CA ALA A 9 -17.18 27.07 -8.62
C ALA A 9 -15.91 27.02 -7.76
N TYR A 10 -15.29 28.18 -7.53
CA TYR A 10 -14.15 28.32 -6.66
C TYR A 10 -14.47 27.86 -5.23
N ARG A 11 -15.64 28.25 -4.71
CA ARG A 11 -16.07 27.84 -3.36
C ARG A 11 -16.36 26.35 -3.25
N ILE A 12 -16.89 25.73 -4.30
CA ILE A 12 -17.16 24.29 -4.37
C ILE A 12 -15.85 23.50 -4.47
N GLN A 13 -14.86 24.00 -5.21
CA GLN A 13 -13.52 23.42 -5.28
C GLN A 13 -12.80 23.54 -3.93
N GLU A 14 -12.86 24.70 -3.28
CA GLU A 14 -12.31 24.95 -1.94
C GLU A 14 -12.88 23.94 -0.91
N VAL A 15 -14.20 23.74 -0.91
CA VAL A 15 -14.86 22.75 -0.03
C VAL A 15 -14.48 21.31 -0.38
N GLY A 16 -14.26 20.99 -1.66
CA GLY A 16 -13.82 19.66 -2.09
C GLY A 16 -12.39 19.34 -1.67
N GLU A 17 -11.51 20.35 -1.61
CA GLU A 17 -10.10 20.21 -1.21
C GLU A 17 -9.92 20.19 0.32
N GLU A 18 -10.83 20.77 1.10
CA GLU A 18 -10.85 20.68 2.56
C GLU A 18 -11.27 19.29 3.09
N LEU A 19 -11.73 18.38 2.22
CA LEU A 19 -12.09 17.02 2.61
C LEU A 19 -10.85 16.24 3.08
N PRO A 20 -10.89 15.57 4.27
CA PRO A 20 -9.72 14.93 4.86
C PRO A 20 -9.38 13.56 4.24
N VAL A 21 -9.44 13.42 2.91
CA VAL A 21 -9.31 12.14 2.18
C VAL A 21 -7.98 11.45 2.50
N GLY A 22 -6.86 12.17 2.48
CA GLY A 22 -5.53 11.59 2.74
C GLY A 22 -5.33 11.12 4.19
N GLN A 23 -5.91 11.85 5.15
CA GLN A 23 -5.85 11.50 6.57
C GLN A 23 -6.75 10.29 6.87
N VAL A 24 -7.93 10.23 6.26
CA VAL A 24 -8.86 9.10 6.36
C VAL A 24 -8.30 7.85 5.67
N ALA A 25 -7.68 7.98 4.50
CA ALA A 25 -7.01 6.87 3.82
C ALA A 25 -5.84 6.31 4.65
N THR A 26 -5.01 7.18 5.22
CA THR A 26 -3.90 6.78 6.11
C THR A 26 -4.43 6.07 7.37
N ALA A 27 -5.52 6.56 7.96
CA ALA A 27 -6.16 5.93 9.11
C ALA A 27 -6.75 4.56 8.75
N ALA A 28 -7.38 4.44 7.57
CA ALA A 28 -7.92 3.18 7.06
C ALA A 28 -6.81 2.15 6.80
N ASP A 29 -5.67 2.56 6.22
CA ASP A 29 -4.53 1.66 5.98
C ASP A 29 -3.92 1.16 7.30
N ARG A 30 -3.77 2.04 8.30
CA ARG A 30 -3.30 1.66 9.64
C ARG A 30 -4.26 0.70 10.32
N LEU A 31 -5.57 0.93 10.21
CA LEU A 31 -6.56 0.06 10.82
C LEU A 31 -6.66 -1.29 10.09
N ARG A 32 -6.53 -1.33 8.76
CA ARG A 32 -6.45 -2.58 7.98
C ARG A 32 -5.22 -3.40 8.35
N ALA A 33 -4.06 -2.75 8.53
CA ALA A 33 -2.86 -3.42 9.03
C ALA A 33 -3.07 -4.00 10.45
N ALA A 34 -3.70 -3.23 11.35
CA ALA A 34 -4.03 -3.68 12.69
C ALA A 34 -5.06 -4.83 12.71
N ASN A 35 -6.09 -4.77 11.86
CA ASN A 35 -7.08 -5.84 11.71
C ASN A 35 -6.46 -7.10 11.10
N GLY A 36 -5.56 -6.97 10.12
CA GLY A 36 -4.80 -8.08 9.56
C GLY A 36 -3.97 -8.79 10.63
N LEU A 37 -3.29 -8.03 11.48
CA LEU A 37 -2.52 -8.57 12.61
C LEU A 37 -3.43 -9.24 13.65
N LEU A 38 -4.54 -8.62 14.00
CA LEU A 38 -5.46 -9.17 14.99
C LEU A 38 -6.17 -10.42 14.47
N ALA A 39 -6.63 -10.43 13.22
CA ALA A 39 -7.20 -11.62 12.58
C ALA A 39 -6.18 -12.76 12.50
N TRP A 40 -4.92 -12.45 12.20
CA TRP A 40 -3.84 -13.42 12.19
C TRP A 40 -3.53 -13.95 13.61
N VAL A 41 -3.40 -13.08 14.62
CA VAL A 41 -3.17 -13.48 16.03
C VAL A 41 -4.32 -14.35 16.53
N MET A 42 -5.57 -13.99 16.23
CA MET A 42 -6.75 -14.75 16.62
C MET A 42 -6.82 -16.13 15.97
N ARG A 43 -6.44 -16.22 14.68
CA ARG A 43 -6.30 -17.48 13.95
C ARG A 43 -5.16 -18.32 14.54
N ALA A 44 -4.05 -17.68 14.92
CA ALA A 44 -2.90 -18.31 15.54
C ALA A 44 -3.11 -18.69 17.02
N SER A 45 -4.12 -18.14 17.71
CA SER A 45 -4.39 -18.44 19.12
C SER A 45 -5.63 -19.32 19.33
N ALA A 46 -6.24 -19.83 18.25
CA ALA A 46 -7.52 -20.57 18.27
C ALA A 46 -8.60 -19.87 19.10
N THR A 47 -8.55 -18.53 19.20
CA THR A 47 -9.44 -17.73 20.05
C THR A 47 -10.59 -17.19 19.18
N PRO A 48 -11.84 -17.20 19.65
CA PRO A 48 -12.97 -16.79 18.81
C PRO A 48 -13.01 -15.27 18.62
N ALA A 49 -13.10 -14.87 17.34
CA ALA A 49 -13.43 -13.60 16.69
C ALA A 49 -13.01 -12.23 17.30
N PRO A 50 -12.57 -11.26 16.47
CA PRO A 50 -12.34 -9.88 16.90
C PRO A 50 -13.54 -9.30 17.64
N ALA A 51 -13.28 -8.40 18.59
CA ALA A 51 -14.34 -7.60 19.21
C ALA A 51 -15.16 -6.92 18.09
N PRO A 52 -16.49 -7.12 18.01
CA PRO A 52 -17.33 -6.66 16.90
C PRO A 52 -17.23 -5.14 16.66
N THR A 53 -16.78 -4.40 17.67
CA THR A 53 -16.49 -2.96 17.61
C THR A 53 -15.33 -2.59 16.69
N LEU A 54 -14.31 -3.43 16.52
CA LEU A 54 -13.15 -3.14 15.64
C LEU A 54 -13.46 -3.43 14.17
N THR A 55 -14.20 -4.50 13.91
CA THR A 55 -14.72 -4.78 12.56
C THR A 55 -15.67 -3.67 12.13
N ALA A 56 -16.61 -3.27 12.99
CA ALA A 56 -17.50 -2.14 12.73
C ALA A 56 -16.76 -0.80 12.56
N ALA A 57 -15.66 -0.57 13.29
CA ALA A 57 -14.83 0.63 13.11
C ALA A 57 -14.08 0.63 11.76
N GLY A 58 -13.62 -0.54 11.30
CA GLY A 58 -13.04 -0.73 9.97
C GLY A 58 -14.04 -0.45 8.87
N GLU A 59 -15.22 -1.07 8.96
CA GLU A 59 -16.33 -0.87 8.03
C GLU A 59 -16.77 0.61 7.98
N HIS A 60 -16.87 1.29 9.13
CA HIS A 60 -17.18 2.72 9.16
C HIS A 60 -16.10 3.59 8.52
N LEU A 61 -14.82 3.26 8.67
CA LEU A 61 -13.73 4.02 8.06
C LEU A 61 -13.63 3.78 6.56
N ASP A 62 -13.81 2.54 6.10
CA ASP A 62 -13.87 2.21 4.67
C ASP A 62 -15.11 2.86 4.03
N HIS A 63 -16.24 2.86 4.73
CA HIS A 63 -17.45 3.58 4.31
C HIS A 63 -17.23 5.10 4.25
N ALA A 64 -16.57 5.68 5.25
CA ALA A 64 -16.24 7.10 5.26
C ALA A 64 -15.27 7.47 4.12
N ALA A 65 -14.27 6.64 3.84
CA ALA A 65 -13.35 6.83 2.72
C ALA A 65 -14.10 6.78 1.37
N GLY A 66 -14.97 5.79 1.18
CA GLY A 66 -15.81 5.66 -0.01
C GLY A 66 -16.78 6.84 -0.18
N ALA A 67 -17.43 7.27 0.90
CA ALA A 67 -18.36 8.41 0.88
C ALA A 67 -17.66 9.74 0.55
N LEU A 68 -16.44 9.96 1.04
CA LEU A 68 -15.65 11.15 0.71
C LEU A 68 -15.20 11.16 -0.75
N LEU A 69 -14.82 10.01 -1.31
CA LEU A 69 -14.49 9.88 -2.73
C LEU A 69 -15.73 10.09 -3.62
N ALA A 70 -16.87 9.50 -3.24
CA ALA A 70 -18.14 9.69 -3.95
C ALA A 70 -18.61 11.16 -3.90
N ALA A 71 -18.45 11.83 -2.75
CA ALA A 71 -18.73 13.26 -2.63
C ALA A 71 -17.83 14.10 -3.55
N ARG A 72 -16.53 13.78 -3.64
CA ARG A 72 -15.59 14.47 -4.53
C ARG A 72 -15.98 14.31 -6.01
N GLU A 73 -16.36 13.11 -6.43
CA GLU A 73 -16.82 12.86 -7.80
C GLU A 73 -18.16 13.57 -8.09
N ALA A 74 -19.09 13.61 -7.13
CA ALA A 74 -20.35 14.34 -7.27
C ALA A 74 -20.15 15.86 -7.42
N LEU A 75 -19.21 16.43 -6.65
CA LEU A 75 -18.82 17.84 -6.77
C LEU A 75 -18.17 18.12 -8.14
N ALA A 76 -17.30 17.23 -8.62
CA ALA A 76 -16.71 17.33 -9.95
C ALA A 76 -17.78 17.24 -11.06
N GLY A 77 -18.74 16.32 -10.95
CA GLY A 77 -19.86 16.19 -11.88
C GLY A 77 -20.78 17.41 -11.89
N TYR A 78 -21.03 18.02 -10.73
CA TYR A 78 -21.81 19.26 -10.64
C TYR A 78 -21.10 20.42 -11.36
N LEU A 79 -19.79 20.59 -11.17
CA LEU A 79 -18.99 21.62 -11.84
C LEU A 79 -19.01 21.47 -13.37
N VAL A 80 -18.98 20.23 -13.88
CA VAL A 80 -19.14 19.94 -15.31
C VAL A 80 -20.55 20.31 -15.80
N SER A 81 -21.60 20.01 -15.02
CA SER A 81 -22.99 20.29 -15.40
C SER A 81 -23.30 21.78 -15.53
N ILE A 82 -22.57 22.65 -14.84
CA ILE A 82 -22.70 24.11 -14.91
C ILE A 82 -21.75 24.75 -15.96
N GLY A 83 -21.11 23.93 -16.79
CA GLY A 83 -20.35 24.38 -17.97
C GLY A 83 -18.90 24.80 -17.69
N LEU A 84 -18.32 24.39 -16.57
CA LEU A 84 -16.89 24.60 -16.29
C LEU A 84 -16.08 23.37 -16.74
N PRO A 85 -14.96 23.56 -17.46
CA PRO A 85 -14.18 22.45 -18.00
C PRO A 85 -13.55 21.63 -16.86
N ARG A 86 -13.74 20.32 -16.93
CA ARG A 86 -12.93 19.33 -16.20
C ARG A 86 -11.50 19.45 -16.71
N ASP A 87 -10.52 19.62 -15.83
CA ASP A 87 -9.13 19.40 -16.25
C ASP A 87 -9.02 17.93 -16.68
N ALA A 88 -8.56 17.70 -17.90
CA ALA A 88 -8.86 16.50 -18.65
C ALA A 88 -8.16 15.24 -18.11
N ALA A 89 -8.90 14.43 -17.33
CA ALA A 89 -8.80 12.97 -17.29
C ALA A 89 -10.02 12.42 -16.55
N VAL A 90 -10.48 11.23 -16.96
CA VAL A 90 -11.62 10.45 -16.44
C VAL A 90 -12.93 10.63 -17.25
N PRO A 91 -13.40 9.58 -17.95
CA PRO A 91 -14.73 9.55 -18.55
C PRO A 91 -15.81 9.25 -17.47
N PRO A 92 -17.06 9.69 -17.66
CA PRO A 92 -18.13 9.48 -16.68
C PRO A 92 -18.54 7.99 -16.61
N PRO A 93 -18.73 7.42 -15.41
CA PRO A 93 -19.27 6.07 -15.26
C PRO A 93 -20.79 6.03 -15.43
N ASP A 94 -21.27 4.89 -15.94
CA ASP A 94 -22.67 4.55 -16.13
C ASP A 94 -23.42 4.43 -14.77
N ARG A 95 -24.73 4.68 -14.80
CA ARG A 95 -25.56 5.13 -13.67
C ARG A 95 -25.90 4.12 -12.55
N ASP A 96 -25.16 3.04 -12.34
CA ASP A 96 -25.52 2.00 -11.35
C ASP A 96 -24.55 1.87 -10.15
N TRP A 97 -24.11 2.99 -9.59
CA TRP A 97 -23.29 3.00 -8.36
C TRP A 97 -24.05 2.48 -7.12
N HIS A 98 -25.38 2.41 -7.16
CA HIS A 98 -26.20 1.83 -6.10
C HIS A 98 -26.05 0.30 -5.96
N ALA A 99 -25.61 -0.41 -7.01
CA ALA A 99 -25.38 -1.85 -6.93
C ALA A 99 -24.09 -2.23 -6.17
N ALA A 100 -23.13 -1.31 -6.06
CA ALA A 100 -21.91 -1.46 -5.27
C ALA A 100 -22.12 -1.28 -3.75
N LEU A 101 -23.37 -1.00 -3.31
CA LEU A 101 -23.72 -0.68 -1.93
C LEU A 101 -24.41 -1.84 -1.16
N ALA A 102 -24.47 -3.06 -1.72
CA ALA A 102 -25.12 -4.18 -1.03
C ALA A 102 -24.16 -4.87 -0.02
N PRO A 103 -24.52 -4.99 1.27
CA PRO A 103 -23.70 -5.66 2.27
C PRO A 103 -23.65 -7.18 2.04
N ALA A 104 -22.46 -7.76 2.00
CA ALA A 104 -22.26 -9.21 1.98
C ALA A 104 -22.50 -9.79 3.38
N ALA A 105 -23.30 -10.86 3.47
CA ALA A 105 -23.65 -11.50 4.74
C ALA A 105 -22.46 -12.31 5.32
N PRO A 106 -22.26 -12.31 6.65
CA PRO A 106 -21.12 -12.99 7.28
C PRO A 106 -21.26 -14.52 7.24
N ARG A 107 -20.21 -15.21 6.80
CA ARG A 107 -20.15 -16.69 6.76
C ARG A 107 -18.98 -17.21 7.60
N ARG A 108 -19.22 -18.26 8.39
CA ARG A 108 -18.21 -18.97 9.19
C ARG A 108 -17.58 -20.10 8.38
N VAL A 109 -16.27 -20.30 8.50
CA VAL A 109 -15.55 -21.46 7.96
C VAL A 109 -14.66 -22.09 9.05
N ALA A 110 -14.61 -23.43 9.06
CA ALA A 110 -14.02 -24.30 10.07
C ALA A 110 -12.49 -24.38 10.03
N ALA A 111 -11.87 -24.68 11.18
CA ALA A 111 -10.43 -24.71 11.40
C ALA A 111 -9.90 -26.14 11.50
N ASP A 112 -8.86 -26.47 10.74
CA ASP A 112 -7.98 -27.62 10.97
C ASP A 112 -6.53 -27.23 10.62
N ALA A 113 -5.82 -26.63 11.58
CA ALA A 113 -4.35 -26.56 11.63
C ALA A 113 -3.89 -26.12 13.03
N PRO A 114 -2.77 -26.66 13.57
CA PRO A 114 -2.28 -26.31 14.90
C PRO A 114 -1.65 -24.91 14.96
N PRO A 115 -1.78 -24.19 16.10
CA PRO A 115 -1.39 -22.79 16.26
C PRO A 115 0.16 -22.56 16.30
N PRO A 116 0.71 -21.57 15.55
CA PRO A 116 2.12 -21.22 15.62
C PRO A 116 2.47 -20.41 16.88
N LYS A 117 3.70 -20.57 17.37
CA LYS A 117 4.24 -19.82 18.52
C LYS A 117 4.52 -18.37 18.09
N LEU A 118 3.73 -17.43 18.59
CA LEU A 118 3.71 -16.00 18.25
C LEU A 118 5.05 -15.24 18.44
N THR A 119 6.07 -15.83 19.07
CA THR A 119 7.35 -15.15 19.33
C THR A 119 8.31 -15.15 18.14
N HIS A 120 8.13 -16.03 17.14
CA HIS A 120 9.08 -16.18 16.03
C HIS A 120 8.46 -16.04 14.63
N PHE A 121 7.14 -15.83 14.53
CA PHE A 121 6.41 -15.88 13.26
C PHE A 121 6.98 -14.99 12.15
N TRP A 122 7.49 -13.80 12.48
CA TRP A 122 8.11 -12.90 11.52
C TRP A 122 9.38 -13.52 10.93
N ALA A 123 10.28 -13.98 11.80
CA ALA A 123 11.54 -14.58 11.39
C ALA A 123 11.30 -15.90 10.64
N ASP A 124 10.37 -16.74 11.13
CA ASP A 124 10.00 -18.00 10.49
C ASP A 124 9.45 -17.74 9.08
N ARG A 125 8.56 -16.74 8.92
CA ARG A 125 8.03 -16.41 7.60
C ARG A 125 9.07 -15.76 6.68
N VAL A 126 9.99 -14.95 7.22
CA VAL A 126 11.13 -14.40 6.44
C VAL A 126 12.04 -15.53 5.95
N ASP A 127 12.28 -16.54 6.78
CA ASP A 127 13.06 -17.73 6.41
C ASP A 127 12.39 -18.51 5.28
N GLU A 128 11.07 -18.70 5.36
CA GLU A 128 10.25 -19.30 4.30
C GLU A 128 10.33 -18.48 3.00
N LEU A 129 10.05 -17.17 3.06
CA LEU A 129 10.05 -16.27 1.90
C LEU A 129 11.38 -16.24 1.15
N THR A 130 12.48 -16.31 1.91
CA THR A 130 13.84 -16.28 1.37
C THR A 130 14.39 -17.69 1.09
N GLU A 131 13.65 -18.75 1.41
CA GLU A 131 14.08 -20.15 1.39
C GLU A 131 15.45 -20.35 2.08
N ARG A 132 15.67 -19.66 3.20
CA ARG A 132 16.93 -19.70 3.94
C ARG A 132 16.68 -19.71 5.43
N SER A 133 17.38 -20.60 6.14
CA SER A 133 17.35 -20.71 7.60
C SER A 133 18.75 -20.54 8.19
N GLY A 134 18.86 -20.27 9.49
CA GLY A 134 20.12 -19.89 10.15
C GLY A 134 19.90 -19.02 11.40
N SER A 135 20.98 -18.72 12.12
CA SER A 135 20.88 -17.98 13.38
C SER A 135 20.44 -16.53 13.18
N ARG A 136 19.57 -16.06 14.08
CA ARG A 136 19.15 -14.67 14.15
C ARG A 136 20.33 -13.80 14.61
N PRO A 137 20.67 -12.72 13.89
CA PRO A 137 21.64 -11.75 14.38
C PRO A 137 21.17 -11.11 15.68
N GLU A 138 22.10 -10.83 16.61
CA GLU A 138 21.77 -10.22 17.90
C GLU A 138 21.32 -8.75 17.77
N HIS A 139 21.75 -8.06 16.72
CA HIS A 139 21.46 -6.65 16.47
C HIS A 139 20.75 -6.49 15.12
N GLY A 140 19.46 -6.14 15.16
CA GLY A 140 18.67 -5.75 13.99
C GLY A 140 18.65 -4.25 13.78
N ALA A 141 17.95 -3.81 12.73
CA ALA A 141 17.64 -2.39 12.55
C ALA A 141 16.80 -1.86 13.72
N GLU A 142 17.10 -0.65 14.18
CA GLU A 142 16.42 -0.02 15.32
C GLU A 142 15.11 0.67 14.91
N SER A 143 14.92 0.90 13.61
CA SER A 143 13.72 1.54 13.06
C SER A 143 13.32 0.95 11.71
N THR A 144 12.06 1.12 11.33
CA THR A 144 11.54 0.67 10.03
C THR A 144 12.24 1.36 8.85
N VAL A 145 12.64 2.62 9.01
CA VAL A 145 13.37 3.37 7.98
C VAL A 145 14.78 2.79 7.81
N ASP A 146 15.51 2.57 8.91
CA ASP A 146 16.81 1.88 8.87
C ASP A 146 16.68 0.50 8.20
N LEU A 147 15.65 -0.28 8.58
CA LEU A 147 15.39 -1.57 7.95
C LEU A 147 15.18 -1.46 6.44
N LEU A 148 14.41 -0.47 5.97
CA LEU A 148 14.19 -0.24 4.53
C LEU A 148 15.50 0.09 3.82
N HIS A 149 16.38 0.92 4.40
CA HIS A 149 17.71 1.19 3.85
C HIS A 149 18.58 -0.06 3.76
N ARG A 150 18.59 -0.89 4.79
CA ARG A 150 19.37 -2.14 4.80
C ARG A 150 18.86 -3.15 3.78
N CYS A 151 17.54 -3.27 3.64
CA CYS A 151 16.91 -4.06 2.58
C CYS A 151 17.31 -3.53 1.20
N ALA A 152 17.21 -2.22 0.96
CA ALA A 152 17.61 -1.60 -0.30
C ALA A 152 19.10 -1.84 -0.62
N LYS A 153 19.98 -1.89 0.38
CA LYS A 153 21.41 -2.23 0.23
C LYS A 153 21.67 -3.69 -0.13
N ALA A 154 20.78 -4.61 0.23
CA ALA A 154 20.94 -6.04 -0.07
C ALA A 154 20.47 -6.40 -1.49
N VAL A 155 19.62 -5.57 -2.11
CA VAL A 155 19.02 -5.84 -3.43
C VAL A 155 20.03 -5.77 -4.60
N PRO A 156 20.92 -4.76 -4.71
CA PRO A 156 21.88 -4.68 -5.82
C PRO A 156 22.75 -5.91 -5.99
N ASP A 157 23.22 -6.48 -4.87
CA ASP A 157 24.10 -7.65 -4.84
C ASP A 157 23.36 -8.98 -5.06
N GLU A 158 22.03 -8.95 -5.18
CA GLU A 158 21.17 -10.14 -5.16
C GLU A 158 21.46 -11.04 -3.92
N ASP A 159 21.96 -10.45 -2.82
CA ASP A 159 22.36 -11.16 -1.61
C ASP A 159 21.15 -11.46 -0.73
N ARG A 160 20.45 -12.51 -1.11
CA ARG A 160 19.33 -13.11 -0.36
C ARG A 160 19.71 -13.47 1.08
N GLY A 161 20.98 -13.82 1.33
CA GLY A 161 21.45 -14.13 2.68
C GLY A 161 21.51 -12.89 3.57
N ARG A 162 22.03 -11.78 3.04
CA ARG A 162 22.03 -10.48 3.71
C ARG A 162 20.62 -9.96 3.92
N LEU A 163 19.77 -9.98 2.88
CA LEU A 163 18.37 -9.57 2.99
C LEU A 163 17.65 -10.33 4.12
N ARG A 164 17.79 -11.66 4.13
CA ARG A 164 17.22 -12.52 5.17
C ARG A 164 17.75 -12.15 6.57
N ARG A 165 19.07 -11.93 6.72
CA ARG A 165 19.67 -11.57 8.04
C ARG A 165 19.10 -10.27 8.57
N GLU A 166 19.02 -9.23 7.74
CA GLU A 166 18.50 -7.92 8.16
C GLU A 166 17.02 -8.00 8.54
N LEU A 167 16.22 -8.71 7.75
CA LEU A 167 14.79 -8.91 8.03
C LEU A 167 14.56 -9.78 9.27
N ALA A 168 15.25 -10.92 9.43
CA ALA A 168 15.04 -11.82 10.56
C ALA A 168 15.53 -11.24 11.90
N ALA A 169 16.43 -10.25 11.88
CA ALA A 169 17.00 -9.65 13.09
C ALA A 169 16.04 -8.68 13.81
N VAL A 170 15.01 -8.15 13.13
CA VAL A 170 14.13 -7.12 13.70
C VAL A 170 12.94 -7.67 14.48
N ASP A 171 12.38 -6.83 15.35
CA ASP A 171 11.09 -7.09 15.96
C ASP A 171 9.97 -7.11 14.88
N PRO A 172 8.94 -7.97 15.00
CA PRO A 172 7.82 -7.98 14.07
C PRO A 172 7.18 -6.60 13.83
N ALA A 173 7.07 -5.74 14.85
CA ALA A 173 6.48 -4.40 14.68
C ALA A 173 7.31 -3.52 13.73
N VAL A 174 8.64 -3.59 13.84
CA VAL A 174 9.57 -2.86 12.97
C VAL A 174 9.47 -3.37 11.53
N GLY A 175 9.45 -4.70 11.37
CA GLY A 175 9.31 -5.37 10.08
C GLY A 175 7.99 -5.07 9.38
N LEU A 176 6.87 -5.18 10.10
CA LEU A 176 5.54 -4.89 9.58
C LEU A 176 5.35 -3.42 9.24
N GLY A 177 6.10 -2.52 9.90
CA GLY A 177 6.16 -1.11 9.54
C GLY A 177 6.57 -0.86 8.08
N LEU A 178 7.27 -1.80 7.42
CA LEU A 178 7.66 -1.68 6.02
C LEU A 178 6.45 -1.47 5.10
N SER A 179 5.32 -2.12 5.39
CA SER A 179 4.06 -1.95 4.65
C SER A 179 3.51 -0.52 4.73
N ALA A 180 3.86 0.23 5.78
CA ALA A 180 3.42 1.61 5.95
C ALA A 180 4.35 2.62 5.26
N VAL A 181 5.66 2.34 5.20
CA VAL A 181 6.66 3.30 4.66
C VAL A 181 6.99 3.08 3.18
N ALA A 182 6.83 1.86 2.66
CA ALA A 182 7.21 1.52 1.29
C ALA A 182 6.30 2.10 0.17
N PRO A 183 4.98 2.29 0.34
CA PRO A 183 4.10 2.68 -0.77
C PRO A 183 4.49 3.99 -1.47
N ALA A 184 4.85 5.03 -0.71
CA ALA A 184 5.20 6.34 -1.29
C ALA A 184 6.51 6.31 -2.10
N PRO A 185 7.64 5.80 -1.57
CA PRO A 185 8.85 5.56 -2.38
C PRO A 185 8.61 4.67 -3.59
N LEU A 186 7.80 3.61 -3.45
CA LEU A 186 7.50 2.70 -4.54
C LEU A 186 6.81 3.43 -5.70
N ARG A 187 5.75 4.19 -5.43
CA ARG A 187 5.06 4.99 -6.47
C ARG A 187 5.98 6.03 -7.10
N PHE A 188 6.78 6.72 -6.28
CA PHE A 188 7.71 7.72 -6.76
C PHE A 188 8.77 7.14 -7.71
N LEU A 189 9.38 6.01 -7.33
CA LEU A 189 10.39 5.36 -8.14
C LEU A 189 9.79 4.71 -9.40
N ALA A 190 8.58 4.16 -9.31
CA ALA A 190 7.85 3.68 -10.48
C ALA A 190 7.58 4.83 -11.47
N ALA A 191 7.17 6.00 -10.99
CA ALA A 191 7.00 7.19 -11.83
C ALA A 191 8.29 7.60 -12.54
N ARG A 192 9.43 7.47 -11.85
CA ARG A 192 10.75 7.77 -12.42
C ARG A 192 11.23 6.74 -13.42
N LEU A 193 10.88 5.47 -13.22
CA LEU A 193 11.18 4.41 -14.17
C LEU A 193 10.38 4.60 -15.47
N LEU A 194 9.12 5.03 -15.35
CA LEU A 194 8.21 5.22 -16.48
C LEU A 194 8.33 6.59 -17.16
N ASP A 195 8.96 7.57 -16.50
CA ASP A 195 8.99 8.99 -16.90
C ASP A 195 7.61 9.66 -16.97
N HIS A 196 6.60 9.07 -16.31
CA HIS A 196 5.26 9.63 -16.13
C HIS A 196 4.59 9.05 -14.88
N PRO A 197 3.47 9.64 -14.39
CA PRO A 197 2.71 9.07 -13.29
C PRO A 197 2.25 7.63 -13.60
N PRO A 198 2.43 6.65 -12.69
CA PRO A 198 2.02 5.28 -12.93
C PRO A 198 0.50 5.20 -13.05
N SER A 199 0.02 4.56 -14.11
CA SER A 199 -1.38 4.27 -14.38
C SER A 199 -1.62 2.76 -14.48
N LYS A 200 -2.89 2.36 -14.60
CA LYS A 200 -3.29 0.94 -14.71
C LYS A 200 -2.73 0.27 -15.97
N GLU A 201 -2.50 1.03 -17.04
CA GLU A 201 -1.95 0.56 -18.31
C GLU A 201 -0.48 0.12 -18.18
N ASP A 202 0.24 0.65 -17.18
CA ASP A 202 1.66 0.32 -16.95
C ASP A 202 1.87 -0.96 -16.14
N LEU A 203 0.80 -1.46 -15.51
CA LEU A 203 0.87 -2.61 -14.61
C LEU A 203 1.50 -3.84 -15.28
N PRO A 204 1.14 -4.25 -16.52
CA PRO A 204 1.77 -5.38 -17.18
C PRO A 204 3.27 -5.18 -17.40
N ALA A 205 3.69 -3.98 -17.84
CA ALA A 205 5.09 -3.68 -18.10
C ALA A 205 5.93 -3.66 -16.80
N LEU A 206 5.41 -3.04 -15.74
CA LEU A 206 6.04 -3.07 -14.42
C LEU A 206 6.12 -4.49 -13.86
N ARG A 207 5.08 -5.30 -14.06
CA ARG A 207 5.09 -6.71 -13.63
C ARG A 207 6.18 -7.50 -14.34
N GLU A 208 6.24 -7.42 -15.68
CA GLU A 208 7.23 -8.14 -16.49
C GLU A 208 8.66 -7.78 -16.09
N GLU A 209 8.91 -6.51 -15.79
CA GLU A 209 10.23 -6.04 -15.39
C GLU A 209 10.58 -6.39 -13.93
N LEU A 210 9.67 -6.18 -12.98
CA LEU A 210 10.01 -6.23 -11.55
C LEU A 210 9.85 -7.62 -10.95
N LEU A 211 8.86 -8.41 -11.39
CA LEU A 211 8.55 -9.71 -10.81
C LEU A 211 9.72 -10.71 -10.86
N PRO A 212 10.45 -10.87 -11.98
CA PRO A 212 11.60 -11.79 -12.02
C PRO A 212 12.69 -11.41 -11.01
N ARG A 213 12.92 -10.11 -10.79
CA ARG A 213 13.92 -9.59 -9.84
C ARG A 213 13.49 -9.81 -8.40
N VAL A 214 12.20 -9.64 -8.10
CA VAL A 214 11.64 -9.96 -6.78
C VAL A 214 11.77 -11.46 -6.48
N ARG A 215 11.44 -12.34 -7.43
CA ARG A 215 11.55 -13.80 -7.27
C ARG A 215 12.97 -14.30 -7.00
N LYS A 216 14.00 -13.62 -7.51
CA LYS A 216 15.40 -13.98 -7.18
C LYS A 216 15.72 -13.82 -5.69
N LEU A 217 15.09 -12.83 -5.05
CA LEU A 217 15.31 -12.50 -3.64
C LEU A 217 14.30 -13.18 -2.71
N LEU A 218 13.06 -13.33 -3.19
CA LEU A 218 11.92 -13.91 -2.46
C LEU A 218 11.29 -15.04 -3.29
N PRO A 219 11.95 -16.20 -3.43
CA PRO A 219 11.47 -17.29 -4.28
C PRO A 219 10.11 -17.86 -3.84
N ALA A 220 9.78 -17.79 -2.55
CA ALA A 220 8.52 -18.30 -2.02
C ALA A 220 7.42 -17.23 -1.86
N VAL A 221 7.61 -16.02 -2.41
CA VAL A 221 6.54 -15.01 -2.44
C VAL A 221 5.49 -15.40 -3.47
N ASP A 222 4.22 -15.25 -3.11
CA ASP A 222 3.12 -15.40 -4.06
C ASP A 222 3.08 -14.16 -5.00
N ASP A 223 2.97 -14.41 -6.30
CA ASP A 223 2.89 -13.37 -7.33
C ASP A 223 1.75 -12.38 -7.06
N ILE A 224 0.63 -12.86 -6.49
CA ILE A 224 -0.53 -12.02 -6.21
C ILE A 224 -0.17 -10.85 -5.27
N VAL A 225 0.78 -11.07 -4.36
CA VAL A 225 1.25 -10.04 -3.42
C VAL A 225 2.00 -8.93 -4.16
N VAL A 226 2.85 -9.31 -5.11
CA VAL A 226 3.59 -8.37 -5.94
C VAL A 226 2.62 -7.60 -6.83
N ASP A 227 1.66 -8.30 -7.44
CA ASP A 227 0.64 -7.70 -8.28
C ASP A 227 -0.21 -6.68 -7.55
N GLU A 228 -0.63 -6.96 -6.32
CA GLU A 228 -1.38 -6.02 -5.50
C GLU A 228 -0.59 -4.76 -5.16
N LEU A 229 0.70 -4.91 -4.84
CA LEU A 229 1.56 -3.78 -4.52
C LEU A 229 1.77 -2.90 -5.75
N LEU A 230 1.96 -3.49 -6.93
CA LEU A 230 2.06 -2.76 -8.20
C LEU A 230 0.72 -2.14 -8.61
N ALA A 231 -0.40 -2.86 -8.48
CA ALA A 231 -1.73 -2.33 -8.73
C ALA A 231 -2.02 -1.09 -7.88
N ARG A 232 -1.67 -1.15 -6.58
CA ARG A 232 -1.80 0.01 -5.69
C ARG A 232 -0.92 1.18 -6.10
N ALA A 233 0.31 0.91 -6.54
CA ALA A 233 1.22 1.95 -7.05
C ALA A 233 0.66 2.65 -8.29
N CYS A 234 -0.03 1.89 -9.14
CA CYS A 234 -0.65 2.30 -10.40
C CYS A 234 -2.08 2.86 -10.27
N TYR A 235 -2.65 2.91 -9.06
CA TYR A 235 -4.08 3.16 -8.84
C TYR A 235 -5.01 2.27 -9.68
N ALA A 236 -4.58 1.03 -9.94
CA ALA A 236 -5.38 0.01 -10.60
C ALA A 236 -6.28 -0.71 -9.58
N PRO A 237 -7.42 -1.27 -10.01
CA PRO A 237 -8.19 -2.19 -9.18
C PRO A 237 -7.28 -3.37 -8.76
N PRO A 238 -7.36 -3.84 -7.51
CA PRO A 238 -6.58 -4.98 -7.07
C PRO A 238 -6.96 -6.22 -7.90
N PRO A 239 -6.02 -7.17 -8.10
CA PRO A 239 -6.34 -8.44 -8.75
C PRO A 239 -7.46 -9.16 -7.99
N GLU A 240 -8.27 -9.93 -8.72
CA GLU A 240 -9.28 -10.80 -8.11
C GLU A 240 -8.59 -11.75 -7.13
N ARG A 241 -9.02 -11.68 -5.87
CA ARG A 241 -8.48 -12.48 -4.78
C ARG A 241 -9.38 -13.67 -4.53
N ASP A 242 -8.75 -14.80 -4.25
CA ASP A 242 -9.39 -15.87 -3.53
C ASP A 242 -9.56 -15.44 -2.06
N GLU A 243 -10.79 -15.08 -1.68
CA GLU A 243 -11.12 -14.59 -0.34
C GLU A 243 -10.77 -15.61 0.76
N ASP A 244 -10.66 -16.90 0.42
CA ASP A 244 -10.35 -17.97 1.35
C ASP A 244 -8.87 -18.02 1.76
N ARG A 245 -7.98 -17.28 1.07
CA ARG A 245 -6.53 -17.26 1.35
C ARG A 245 -6.01 -15.83 1.53
N PRO A 246 -6.18 -15.22 2.72
CA PRO A 246 -5.65 -13.90 2.99
C PRO A 246 -4.12 -13.89 2.90
N THR A 247 -3.56 -12.88 2.23
CA THR A 247 -2.12 -12.66 2.13
C THR A 247 -1.50 -12.53 3.51
N HIS A 248 -0.39 -13.24 3.73
CA HIS A 248 0.33 -13.14 4.99
C HIS A 248 0.94 -11.73 5.13
N PRO A 249 0.79 -11.03 6.27
CA PRO A 249 1.20 -9.63 6.39
C PRO A 249 2.71 -9.41 6.23
N VAL A 250 3.52 -10.43 6.54
CA VAL A 250 4.98 -10.41 6.31
C VAL A 250 5.30 -10.39 4.81
N ASP A 251 4.52 -11.08 3.98
CA ASP A 251 4.77 -11.18 2.54
C ASP A 251 4.63 -9.81 1.90
N ALA A 252 3.55 -9.09 2.24
CA ALA A 252 3.33 -7.73 1.75
C ALA A 252 4.42 -6.76 2.23
N ALA A 253 4.82 -6.85 3.51
CA ALA A 253 5.85 -5.98 4.08
C ALA A 253 7.22 -6.19 3.43
N VAL A 254 7.63 -7.46 3.29
CA VAL A 254 8.92 -7.84 2.73
C VAL A 254 8.96 -7.59 1.22
N ALA A 255 7.90 -7.95 0.49
CA ALA A 255 7.80 -7.70 -0.95
C ALA A 255 7.82 -6.20 -1.27
N ALA A 256 7.14 -5.36 -0.48
CA ALA A 256 7.15 -3.91 -0.69
C ALA A 256 8.56 -3.32 -0.48
N ALA A 257 9.29 -3.75 0.54
CA ALA A 257 10.67 -3.31 0.77
C ALA A 257 11.62 -3.76 -0.34
N VAL A 258 11.48 -5.00 -0.82
CA VAL A 258 12.26 -5.51 -1.95
C VAL A 258 11.94 -4.74 -3.24
N LEU A 259 10.67 -4.48 -3.53
CA LEU A 259 10.25 -3.68 -4.70
C LEU A 259 10.86 -2.28 -4.68
N VAL A 260 10.91 -1.61 -3.54
CA VAL A 260 11.59 -0.31 -3.40
C VAL A 260 13.08 -0.42 -3.77
N GLY A 261 13.79 -1.42 -3.25
CA GLY A 261 15.20 -1.63 -3.60
C GLY A 261 15.42 -2.00 -5.07
N VAL A 262 14.52 -2.80 -5.65
CA VAL A 262 14.58 -3.18 -7.08
C VAL A 262 14.36 -1.96 -7.97
N LEU A 263 13.39 -1.11 -7.63
CA LEU A 263 13.10 0.12 -8.35
C LEU A 263 14.21 1.16 -8.21
N LEU A 264 14.84 1.29 -7.03
CA LEU A 264 16.04 2.11 -6.86
C LEU A 264 17.12 1.71 -7.87
N LYS A 265 17.45 0.41 -7.92
CA LYS A 265 18.42 -0.14 -8.87
C LYS A 265 17.99 0.10 -10.33
N ALA A 266 16.72 -0.12 -10.65
CA ALA A 266 16.20 0.06 -12.01
C ALA A 266 16.26 1.52 -12.49
N THR A 267 16.11 2.48 -11.57
CA THR A 267 16.26 3.91 -11.85
C THR A 267 17.72 4.40 -11.85
N GLY A 268 18.70 3.49 -11.72
CA GLY A 268 20.12 3.82 -11.68
C GLY A 268 20.56 4.57 -10.42
N ARG A 269 19.78 4.47 -9.33
CA ARG A 269 20.08 5.09 -8.03
C ARG A 269 20.78 4.13 -7.10
N GLU A 270 21.62 4.68 -6.24
CA GLU A 270 22.31 3.91 -5.21
C GLU A 270 21.39 3.70 -3.99
N PRO A 271 21.60 2.66 -3.17
CA PRO A 271 20.80 2.42 -1.96
C PRO A 271 20.81 3.59 -0.97
N ASP A 272 21.91 4.36 -0.93
CA ASP A 272 22.04 5.54 -0.08
C ASP A 272 21.22 6.75 -0.59
N ASP A 273 20.70 6.68 -1.83
CA ASP A 273 19.80 7.71 -2.37
C ASP A 273 18.38 7.63 -1.78
N LEU A 274 18.05 6.64 -0.94
CA LEU A 274 16.71 6.54 -0.35
C LEU A 274 16.38 7.77 0.53
N ASP A 275 17.37 8.36 1.20
CA ASP A 275 17.20 9.64 1.93
C ASP A 275 16.92 10.81 0.99
N LYS A 276 17.54 10.79 -0.19
CA LYS A 276 17.31 11.78 -1.25
C LYS A 276 15.91 11.62 -1.81
N VAL A 277 15.44 10.39 -2.03
CA VAL A 277 14.06 10.08 -2.42
C VAL A 277 13.08 10.58 -1.36
N ALA A 278 13.35 10.37 -0.07
CA ALA A 278 12.51 10.88 1.01
C ALA A 278 12.48 12.42 1.10
N ARG A 279 13.56 13.11 0.70
CA ARG A 279 13.55 14.58 0.56
C ARG A 279 12.76 15.02 -0.68
N GLU A 280 13.02 14.42 -1.83
CA GLU A 280 12.32 14.71 -3.09
C GLU A 280 10.79 14.49 -2.95
N LEU A 281 10.37 13.46 -2.22
CA LEU A 281 8.97 13.20 -1.87
C LEU A 281 8.35 14.33 -1.05
N ARG A 282 9.04 14.80 -0.01
CA ARG A 282 8.57 15.92 0.82
C ARG A 282 8.49 17.21 0.03
N GLU A 283 9.49 17.50 -0.80
CA GLU A 283 9.47 18.66 -1.69
C GLU A 283 8.36 18.59 -2.73
N ALA A 284 8.08 17.41 -3.29
CA ALA A 284 6.96 17.21 -4.20
C ALA A 284 5.62 17.44 -3.50
N GLN A 285 5.45 16.89 -2.30
CA GLN A 285 4.26 17.13 -1.47
C GLN A 285 4.10 18.62 -1.12
N GLU A 286 5.17 19.29 -0.72
CA GLU A 286 5.14 20.73 -0.42
C GLU A 286 4.85 21.59 -1.66
N ARG A 287 5.33 21.19 -2.85
CA ARG A 287 5.00 21.88 -4.11
C ARG A 287 3.53 21.71 -4.44
N GLU A 288 3.02 20.47 -4.38
CA GLU A 288 1.59 20.22 -4.57
C GLU A 288 0.76 21.02 -3.55
N ASP A 289 1.18 21.06 -2.28
CA ASP A 289 0.48 21.82 -1.24
C ASP A 289 0.57 23.35 -1.47
N ARG A 290 1.67 23.86 -2.03
CA ARG A 290 1.81 25.28 -2.38
C ARG A 290 0.99 25.64 -3.62
N GLU A 291 0.99 24.79 -4.63
CA GLU A 291 0.17 24.93 -5.83
C GLU A 291 -1.33 24.84 -5.50
N ARG A 292 -1.70 24.07 -4.46
CA ARG A 292 -3.07 24.02 -3.93
C ARG A 292 -3.46 25.24 -3.08
N ARG A 293 -2.49 26.03 -2.60
CA ARG A 293 -2.70 27.20 -1.72
C ARG A 293 -2.57 28.54 -2.42
N GLY A 294 -1.97 28.59 -3.60
CA GLY A 294 -1.77 29.81 -4.41
C GLY A 294 -2.86 29.98 -5.45
#